data_AF-A0A7J3MI85-F1
#
_entry.id   AF-A0A7J3MI85-F1
#
_cell.length_a   1.000
_cell.length_b   1.000
_cell.length_c   1.000
_cell.angle_alpha   90.00
_cell.angle_beta   90.00
_cell.angle_gamma   90.00
#
_symmetry.space_group_name_H-M   'P 1'
#
loop_
_entity.id
_entity.type
_entity.pdbx_description
1 polymer ?
#
loop_
_entity_poly.entity_id
_entity_poly.type
_entity_poly.pdbx_seq_one_letter_code
_entity_poly.pdbx_strand_id
1 'polypeptide(L)'
;MHTDLDFNEEKTHEKKTEVIPLTYHDVAELLEKMQKESGFRLAEQRRVYEYVQKFLFASKEDILAIIESLEKELRIPRQIAIQMAYVLPTTHEEYEPFLLQLRRIDYEELSKSEFISRAQKIILPFWKKYQNVIATLRNISISELTAERKKPSK
;
A
#
# COMPACT_ATOMS: atom_id res chain seq x y z
N MET A 1 60.48 6.46 -25.92
CA MET A 1 60.19 6.42 -24.48
C MET A 1 58.72 6.76 -24.31
N HIS A 2 57.87 5.73 -24.28
CA HIS A 2 56.45 5.86 -23.93
C HIS A 2 56.31 5.31 -22.52
N THR A 3 55.86 6.16 -21.61
CA THR A 3 55.50 5.83 -20.24
C THR A 3 54.10 5.25 -20.24
N ASP A 4 54.01 3.96 -19.92
CA ASP A 4 52.77 3.30 -19.53
C ASP A 4 52.31 3.89 -18.18
N LEU A 5 51.14 4.53 -18.18
CA LEU A 5 50.43 4.90 -16.96
C LEU A 5 49.34 3.84 -16.75
N ASP A 6 49.61 2.93 -15.83
CA ASP A 6 48.63 2.01 -15.26
C ASP A 6 47.48 2.81 -14.65
N PHE A 7 46.35 2.86 -15.36
CA PHE A 7 45.09 3.33 -14.81
C PHE A 7 44.53 2.23 -13.91
N ASN A 8 44.76 2.42 -12.61
CA ASN A 8 44.18 1.64 -11.54
C ASN A 8 42.65 1.88 -11.54
N GLU A 9 41.87 0.91 -12.04
CA GLU A 9 40.41 0.89 -11.90
C GLU A 9 40.02 0.69 -10.43
N GLU A 10 39.88 1.78 -9.69
CA GLU A 10 39.15 1.77 -8.42
C GLU A 10 37.67 1.47 -8.72
N LYS A 11 37.30 0.19 -8.65
CA LYS A 11 35.91 -0.26 -8.56
C LYS A 11 35.31 0.28 -7.25
N THR A 12 34.63 1.42 -7.34
CA THR A 12 33.71 1.89 -6.30
C THR A 12 32.58 0.87 -6.15
N HIS A 13 32.64 0.09 -5.07
CA HIS A 13 31.50 -0.68 -4.58
C HIS A 13 30.41 0.29 -4.13
N GLU A 14 29.54 0.73 -5.06
CA GLU A 14 28.28 1.35 -4.69
C GLU A 14 27.48 0.36 -3.84
N LYS A 15 27.43 0.59 -2.53
CA LYS A 15 26.46 -0.05 -1.65
C LYS A 15 25.08 0.30 -2.22
N LYS A 16 24.43 -0.67 -2.86
CA LYS A 16 23.02 -0.55 -3.24
C LYS A 16 22.22 -0.31 -1.97
N THR A 17 21.79 0.93 -1.76
CA THR A 17 20.85 1.29 -0.69
C THR A 17 19.54 0.55 -0.98
N GLU A 18 19.17 -0.38 -0.10
CA GLU A 18 17.90 -1.08 -0.19
C GLU A 18 16.76 -0.15 0.24
N VAL A 19 15.78 0.05 -0.63
CA VAL A 19 14.59 0.86 -0.34
C VAL A 19 13.46 -0.07 0.05
N ILE A 20 13.06 -0.02 1.33
CA ILE A 20 11.98 -0.84 1.89
C ILE A 20 10.71 0.01 2.00
N PRO A 21 9.61 -0.34 1.29
CA PRO A 21 8.33 0.34 1.43
C PRO A 21 7.75 0.19 2.84
N LEU A 22 7.43 1.30 3.48
CA LEU A 22 6.79 1.33 4.80
C LEU A 22 5.26 1.32 4.69
N THR A 23 4.60 0.71 5.68
CA THR A 23 3.15 0.78 5.82
C THR A 23 2.72 2.05 6.57
N TYR A 24 1.44 2.43 6.52
CA TYR A 24 0.94 3.54 7.33
C TYR A 24 1.08 3.28 8.84
N HIS A 25 1.01 2.02 9.28
CA HIS A 25 1.29 1.65 10.67
C HIS A 25 2.76 1.93 11.05
N ASP A 26 3.71 1.55 10.20
CA ASP A 26 5.14 1.81 10.46
C ASP A 26 5.43 3.32 10.52
N VAL A 27 4.80 4.09 9.62
CA VAL A 27 4.92 5.55 9.60
C VAL A 27 4.31 6.16 10.86
N ALA A 28 3.14 5.69 11.29
CA ALA A 28 2.48 6.18 12.50
C ALA A 28 3.34 5.90 13.75
N GLU A 29 3.84 4.67 13.92
CA GLU A 29 4.72 4.28 15.02
C GLU A 29 6.00 5.13 15.08
N LEU A 30 6.62 5.35 13.91
CA LEU A 30 7.82 6.19 13.80
C LEU A 30 7.53 7.64 14.23
N LEU A 31 6.43 8.22 13.74
CA LEU A 31 6.06 9.59 14.06
C LEU A 31 5.62 9.76 15.52
N GLU A 32 4.92 8.78 16.10
CA GLU A 32 4.58 8.78 17.53
C GLU A 32 5.83 8.75 18.42
N LYS A 33 6.80 7.91 18.06
CA LYS A 33 8.08 7.84 18.78
C LYS A 33 8.80 9.18 18.72
N MET A 34 8.89 9.77 17.53
CA MET A 34 9.48 11.11 17.36
C MET A 34 8.75 12.19 18.18
N GLN A 35 7.42 12.14 18.21
CA GLN A 35 6.59 13.07 18.98
C GLN A 35 6.87 12.96 20.48
N LYS A 36 7.00 11.72 21.01
CA LYS A 36 7.29 11.47 22.43
C LYS A 36 8.71 11.90 22.82
N GLU A 37 9.68 11.71 21.95
CA GLU A 37 11.10 12.00 22.23
C GLU A 37 11.43 13.49 22.11
N SER A 38 10.89 14.18 21.12
CA SER A 38 11.29 15.57 20.82
C SER A 38 10.19 16.48 20.31
N GLY A 39 8.95 15.99 20.25
CA GLY A 39 7.85 16.69 19.57
C GLY A 39 8.02 16.73 18.05
N PHE A 40 6.97 17.16 17.35
CA PHE A 40 7.08 17.43 15.91
C PHE A 40 7.85 18.73 15.70
N ARG A 41 8.97 18.64 14.98
CA ARG A 41 9.82 19.79 14.65
C ARG A 41 9.34 20.55 13.42
N LEU A 42 8.65 19.85 12.52
CA LEU A 42 8.13 20.38 11.26
C LEU A 42 6.61 20.25 11.19
N ALA A 43 5.94 21.23 10.59
CA ALA A 43 4.49 21.18 10.37
C ALA A 43 4.08 19.99 9.49
N GLU A 44 4.94 19.64 8.52
CA GLU A 44 4.77 18.49 7.64
C GLU A 44 4.69 17.17 8.43
N GLN A 45 5.49 17.00 9.49
CA GLN A 45 5.47 15.78 10.31
C GLN A 45 4.11 15.61 10.99
N ARG A 46 3.54 16.69 11.54
CA ARG A 46 2.20 16.67 12.11
C ARG A 46 1.14 16.37 11.05
N ARG A 47 1.21 17.00 9.88
CA ARG A 47 0.25 16.78 8.79
C ARG A 47 0.28 15.33 8.30
N VAL A 48 1.47 14.75 8.12
CA VAL A 48 1.61 13.34 7.73
C VAL A 48 1.06 12.44 8.83
N TYR A 49 1.37 12.72 10.10
CA TYR A 49 0.82 11.98 11.22
C TYR A 49 -0.72 11.98 11.22
N GLU A 50 -1.34 13.16 11.14
CA GLU A 50 -2.81 13.29 11.07
C GLU A 50 -3.41 12.63 9.82
N TYR A 51 -2.68 12.62 8.70
CA TYR A 51 -3.11 11.97 7.48
C TYR A 51 -3.11 10.44 7.62
N VAL A 52 -2.02 9.84 8.11
CA VAL A 52 -1.92 8.38 8.20
C VAL A 52 -2.95 7.78 9.16
N GLN A 53 -3.33 8.51 10.21
CA GLN A 53 -4.37 8.10 11.17
C GLN A 53 -5.71 7.77 10.49
N LYS A 54 -6.03 8.40 9.35
CA LYS A 54 -7.26 8.13 8.59
C LYS A 54 -7.29 6.75 7.92
N PHE A 55 -6.14 6.07 7.86
CA PHE A 55 -5.97 4.77 7.21
C PHE A 55 -5.73 3.63 8.20
N LEU A 56 -5.69 3.90 9.51
CA LEU A 56 -5.50 2.89 10.55
C LEU A 56 -6.83 2.23 10.94
N PHE A 57 -7.55 1.69 9.95
CA PHE A 57 -8.87 1.06 10.15
C PHE A 57 -8.80 -0.40 10.65
N ALA A 58 -7.63 -1.01 10.60
CA ALA A 58 -7.33 -2.39 10.99
C ALA A 58 -6.05 -2.41 11.84
N SER A 59 -5.75 -3.52 12.51
CA SER A 59 -4.47 -3.66 13.21
C SER A 59 -3.31 -3.83 12.22
N LYS A 60 -2.09 -3.61 12.70
CA LYS A 60 -0.86 -3.82 11.92
C LYS A 60 -0.75 -5.26 11.44
N GLU A 61 -1.06 -6.22 12.30
CA GLU A 61 -0.99 -7.65 12.02
C GLU A 61 -1.97 -8.05 10.92
N ASP A 62 -3.22 -7.54 10.98
CA ASP A 62 -4.23 -7.79 9.97
C ASP A 62 -3.78 -7.21 8.61
N ILE A 63 -3.22 -6.00 8.59
CA ILE A 63 -2.69 -5.40 7.36
C ILE A 63 -1.51 -6.20 6.79
N LEU A 64 -0.57 -6.62 7.63
CA LEU A 64 0.56 -7.43 7.20
C LEU A 64 0.11 -8.78 6.62
N ALA A 65 -0.91 -9.41 7.22
CA ALA A 65 -1.48 -10.65 6.69
C ALA A 65 -2.08 -10.48 5.28
N ILE A 66 -2.76 -9.35 5.01
CA ILE A 66 -3.27 -9.03 3.67
C ILE A 66 -2.11 -8.84 2.69
N ILE A 67 -1.11 -8.02 3.06
CA ILE A 67 0.05 -7.72 2.22
C ILE A 67 0.76 -9.01 1.82
N GLU A 68 1.08 -9.87 2.80
CA GLU A 68 1.74 -11.14 2.53
C GLU A 68 0.92 -12.06 1.64
N SER A 69 -0.40 -12.11 1.82
CA SER A 69 -1.29 -12.92 0.98
C SER A 69 -1.29 -12.41 -0.47
N LEU A 70 -1.34 -11.09 -0.67
CA LEU A 70 -1.27 -10.47 -1.99
C LEU A 70 0.09 -10.71 -2.66
N GLU A 71 1.20 -10.54 -1.93
CA GLU A 71 2.55 -10.81 -2.43
C GLU A 71 2.71 -12.28 -2.86
N LYS A 72 2.23 -13.22 -2.03
CA LYS A 72 2.41 -14.66 -2.27
C LYS A 72 1.50 -15.17 -3.39
N GLU A 73 0.22 -14.83 -3.36
CA GLU A 73 -0.77 -15.39 -4.30
C GLU A 73 -0.84 -14.67 -5.65
N LEU A 74 -0.54 -13.36 -5.66
CA LEU A 74 -0.55 -12.55 -6.87
C LEU A 74 0.85 -12.22 -7.37
N ARG A 75 1.92 -12.61 -6.65
CA ARG A 75 3.32 -12.36 -7.08
C ARG A 75 3.61 -10.88 -7.40
N ILE A 76 2.92 -9.96 -6.72
CA ILE A 76 3.09 -8.52 -6.94
C ILE A 76 4.16 -7.92 -6.02
N PRO A 77 4.80 -6.81 -6.42
CA PRO A 77 5.71 -6.08 -5.54
C PRO A 77 5.03 -5.59 -4.27
N ARG A 78 5.80 -5.59 -3.17
CA ARG A 78 5.36 -5.13 -1.84
C ARG A 78 4.67 -3.77 -1.86
N GLN A 79 5.21 -2.82 -2.62
CA GLN A 79 4.65 -1.48 -2.73
C GLN A 79 3.20 -1.50 -3.25
N ILE A 80 2.88 -2.34 -4.24
CA ILE A 80 1.54 -2.46 -4.79
C ILE A 80 0.64 -3.22 -3.80
N ALA A 81 1.16 -4.28 -3.16
CA ALA A 81 0.44 -5.01 -2.12
C ALA A 81 0.03 -4.11 -0.94
N ILE A 82 0.93 -3.24 -0.47
CA ILE A 82 0.64 -2.22 0.57
C ILE A 82 -0.51 -1.33 0.13
N GLN A 83 -0.44 -0.75 -1.08
CA GLN A 83 -1.50 0.13 -1.56
C GLN A 83 -2.86 -0.58 -1.61
N MET A 84 -2.89 -1.81 -2.16
CA MET A 84 -4.11 -2.62 -2.22
C MET A 84 -4.66 -2.97 -0.84
N ALA A 85 -3.79 -3.26 0.14
CA ALA A 85 -4.21 -3.58 1.51
C ALA A 85 -4.88 -2.40 2.24
N TYR A 86 -4.50 -1.16 1.93
CA TYR A 86 -5.12 0.04 2.52
C TYR A 86 -6.31 0.59 1.71
N VAL A 87 -6.39 0.26 0.42
CA VAL A 87 -7.51 0.67 -0.43
C VAL A 87 -8.66 -0.32 -0.36
N LEU A 88 -8.37 -1.61 -0.25
CA LEU A 88 -9.31 -2.73 -0.30
C LEU A 88 -10.25 -2.67 -1.52
N PRO A 89 -9.71 -2.72 -2.75
CA PRO A 89 -10.52 -2.66 -3.97
C PRO A 89 -11.49 -3.84 -4.07
N THR A 90 -12.73 -3.55 -4.43
CA THR A 90 -13.84 -4.51 -4.56
C THR A 90 -14.43 -4.54 -5.95
N THR A 91 -14.39 -3.44 -6.70
CA THR A 91 -14.89 -3.36 -8.08
C THR A 91 -13.77 -3.45 -9.10
N HIS A 92 -14.09 -3.81 -10.34
CA HIS A 92 -13.11 -3.91 -11.43
C HIS A 92 -12.39 -2.58 -11.67
N GLU A 93 -13.12 -1.47 -11.62
CA GLU A 93 -12.61 -0.13 -11.84
C GLU A 93 -11.59 0.27 -10.76
N GLU A 94 -11.82 -0.15 -9.52
CA GLU A 94 -10.89 0.08 -8.40
C GLU A 94 -9.56 -0.68 -8.58
N TYR A 95 -9.52 -1.75 -9.38
CA TYR A 95 -8.29 -2.48 -9.69
C TYR A 95 -7.44 -1.86 -10.80
N GLU A 96 -8.02 -1.03 -11.68
CA GLU A 96 -7.32 -0.47 -12.84
C GLU A 96 -6.00 0.26 -12.51
N PRO A 97 -5.93 1.09 -11.45
CA PRO A 97 -4.69 1.79 -11.11
C PRO A 97 -3.55 0.83 -10.76
N PHE A 98 -3.84 -0.30 -10.13
CA PHE A 98 -2.85 -1.32 -9.77
C PHE A 98 -2.42 -2.12 -11.00
N LEU A 99 -3.37 -2.49 -11.86
CA LEU A 99 -3.08 -3.17 -13.14
C LEU A 99 -2.22 -2.29 -14.07
N LEU A 100 -2.43 -0.97 -14.06
CA LEU A 100 -1.58 -0.05 -14.81
C LEU A 100 -0.15 0.00 -14.23
N GLN A 101 0.00 0.01 -12.91
CA GLN A 101 1.32 -0.07 -12.26
C GLN A 101 2.04 -1.38 -12.60
N LEU A 102 1.32 -2.51 -12.54
CA LEU A 102 1.83 -3.84 -12.88
C LEU A 102 2.30 -3.93 -14.34
N ARG A 103 1.52 -3.36 -15.28
CA ARG A 103 1.94 -3.28 -16.69
C ARG A 103 3.20 -2.45 -16.92
N ARG A 104 3.47 -1.43 -16.09
CA ARG A 104 4.68 -0.59 -16.20
C ARG A 104 5.95 -1.28 -15.72
N ILE A 105 5.81 -2.39 -15.00
CA ILE A 105 6.92 -3.20 -14.50
C ILE A 105 6.95 -4.58 -15.18
N ASP A 106 6.30 -4.71 -16.34
CA ASP A 106 6.25 -5.93 -17.15
C ASP A 106 5.77 -7.18 -16.37
N TYR A 107 4.73 -7.01 -15.55
CA TYR A 107 4.09 -8.12 -14.83
C TYR A 107 3.29 -9.01 -15.80
N GLU A 108 3.64 -10.29 -15.89
CA GLU A 108 3.03 -11.27 -16.81
C GLU A 108 2.44 -12.51 -16.12
N GLU A 109 2.45 -12.58 -14.79
CA GLU A 109 2.09 -13.78 -14.03
C GLU A 109 0.61 -14.18 -14.14
N LEU A 110 -0.31 -13.19 -14.25
CA LEU A 110 -1.76 -13.44 -14.26
C LEU A 110 -2.46 -12.57 -15.31
N SER A 111 -3.49 -13.15 -15.94
CA SER A 111 -4.42 -12.36 -16.74
C SER A 111 -5.21 -11.37 -15.87
N LYS A 112 -5.72 -10.28 -16.45
CA LYS A 112 -6.50 -9.26 -15.73
C LYS A 112 -7.67 -9.86 -14.94
N SER A 113 -8.47 -10.73 -15.56
CA SER A 113 -9.65 -11.34 -14.93
C SER A 113 -9.25 -12.27 -13.78
N GLU A 114 -8.19 -13.06 -13.98
CA GLU A 114 -7.67 -13.96 -12.96
C GLU A 114 -7.08 -13.20 -11.77
N PHE A 115 -6.31 -12.15 -12.04
CA PHE A 115 -5.76 -11.25 -11.02
C PHE A 115 -6.86 -10.70 -10.12
N ILE A 116 -7.90 -10.10 -10.72
CA ILE A 116 -9.02 -9.51 -9.97
C ILE A 116 -9.73 -10.58 -9.15
N SER A 117 -10.00 -11.75 -9.74
CA SER A 117 -10.69 -12.84 -9.03
C SER A 117 -9.92 -13.33 -7.80
N ARG A 118 -8.60 -13.54 -7.93
CA ARG A 118 -7.74 -13.95 -6.81
C ARG A 118 -7.61 -12.85 -5.76
N ALA A 119 -7.39 -11.61 -6.19
CA ALA A 119 -7.30 -10.47 -5.29
C ALA A 119 -8.60 -10.28 -4.49
N GLN A 120 -9.77 -10.43 -5.11
CA GLN A 120 -11.06 -10.34 -4.42
C GLN A 120 -11.23 -11.42 -3.35
N LYS A 121 -10.74 -12.65 -3.58
CA LYS A 121 -10.78 -13.71 -2.55
C LYS A 121 -10.01 -13.32 -1.29
N ILE A 122 -8.90 -12.60 -1.46
CA ILE A 122 -8.07 -12.10 -0.37
C ILE A 122 -8.71 -10.86 0.28
N ILE A 123 -9.19 -9.91 -0.51
CA ILE A 123 -9.62 -8.58 -0.03
C ILE A 123 -11.04 -8.59 0.56
N LEU A 124 -11.99 -9.30 -0.04
CA LEU A 124 -13.41 -9.24 0.36
C LEU A 124 -13.66 -9.61 1.84
N PRO A 125 -12.99 -10.62 2.43
CA PRO A 125 -13.15 -10.92 3.85
C PRO A 125 -12.78 -9.73 4.75
N PHE A 126 -11.66 -9.05 4.46
CA PHE A 126 -11.20 -7.90 5.23
C PHE A 126 -12.07 -6.67 4.99
N TRP A 127 -12.49 -6.42 3.74
CA TRP A 127 -13.43 -5.35 3.44
C TRP A 127 -14.72 -5.49 4.26
N LYS A 128 -15.30 -6.71 4.30
CA LYS A 128 -16.51 -6.97 5.11
C LYS A 128 -16.26 -6.77 6.61
N LYS A 129 -15.09 -7.15 7.11
CA LYS A 129 -14.66 -6.99 8.52
C LYS A 129 -14.57 -5.51 8.91
N TYR A 130 -14.02 -4.65 8.05
CA TYR A 130 -13.72 -3.25 8.41
C TYR A 130 -14.60 -2.19 7.77
N GLN A 131 -15.57 -2.53 6.91
CA GLN A 131 -16.41 -1.55 6.20
C GLN A 131 -17.00 -0.46 7.11
N ASN A 132 -17.43 -0.80 8.33
CA ASN A 132 -18.00 0.15 9.28
C ASN A 132 -16.94 1.11 9.82
N VAL A 133 -15.78 0.59 10.22
CA VAL A 133 -14.66 1.39 10.73
C VAL A 133 -14.14 2.34 9.65
N ILE A 134 -14.02 1.84 8.42
CA ILE A 134 -13.63 2.64 7.24
C ILE A 134 -14.63 3.76 7.01
N ALA A 135 -15.94 3.47 7.04
CA ALA A 135 -16.97 4.49 6.86
C ALA A 135 -16.86 5.59 7.93
N THR A 136 -16.67 5.22 9.20
CA THR A 136 -16.48 6.15 10.31
C THR A 136 -15.23 7.02 10.13
N LEU A 137 -14.07 6.41 9.84
CA LEU A 137 -12.81 7.14 9.69
C LEU A 137 -12.79 8.08 8.47
N ARG A 138 -13.53 7.74 7.42
CA ARG A 138 -13.62 8.54 6.19
C ARG A 138 -14.74 9.58 6.22
N ASN A 139 -15.46 9.73 7.34
CA ASN A 139 -16.65 10.58 7.45
C ASN A 139 -17.70 10.29 6.35
N ILE A 140 -17.81 9.04 5.90
CA ILE A 140 -18.80 8.62 4.91
C ILE A 140 -20.11 8.38 5.65
N SER A 141 -21.20 8.99 5.20
CA SER A 141 -22.50 8.79 5.84
C SER A 141 -23.00 7.35 5.61
N ILE A 142 -23.29 6.62 6.70
CA ILE A 142 -23.83 5.24 6.63
C ILE A 142 -25.17 5.21 5.87
N SER A 143 -25.92 6.31 5.86
CA SER A 143 -27.16 6.45 5.09
C SER A 143 -26.94 6.48 3.57
N GLU A 144 -25.76 6.88 3.09
CA GLU A 144 -25.43 6.92 1.65
C GLU A 144 -25.07 5.52 1.12
N LEU A 145 -24.33 4.72 1.91
CA LEU A 145 -23.96 3.34 1.57
C LEU A 145 -25.15 2.36 1.52
N THR A 146 -26.16 2.60 2.35
CA THR A 146 -27.38 1.77 2.39
C THR A 146 -28.41 2.17 1.34
N ALA A 147 -28.35 3.40 0.82
CA ALA A 147 -29.21 3.89 -0.24
C ALA A 147 -28.81 3.33 -1.62
N GLU A 148 -27.50 3.15 -1.89
CA GLU A 148 -27.03 2.58 -3.17
C GLU A 148 -27.35 1.10 -3.35
N ARG A 149 -27.41 0.33 -2.25
CA ARG A 149 -27.87 -1.07 -2.28
C ARG A 149 -29.37 -1.23 -2.56
N LYS A 150 -30.14 -0.13 -2.57
CA LYS A 150 -31.59 -0.13 -2.82
C LYS A 150 -31.99 0.42 -4.19
N LYS A 151 -31.06 0.77 -5.08
CA LYS A 151 -31.41 1.07 -6.47
C LYS A 151 -31.64 -0.25 -7.22
N PRO A 152 -32.86 -0.62 -7.61
CA PRO A 152 -33.06 -1.72 -8.54
C PRO A 152 -32.47 -1.32 -9.89
N SER A 153 -31.74 -2.24 -10.50
CA SER A 153 -31.34 -2.17 -11.91
C SER A 153 -32.56 -1.83 -12.75
N LYS A 154 -32.53 -0.68 -13.43
CA LYS A 154 -33.39 -0.37 -14.56
C LYS A 154 -32.55 -0.35 -15.81
#